data_AF-A0A3L6QKY3-F1
#
_entry.id   AF-A0A3L6QKY3-F1
#
_cell.length_a   1.000
_cell.length_b   1.000
_cell.length_c   1.000
_cell.angle_alpha   90.00
_cell.angle_beta   90.00
_cell.angle_gamma   90.00
#
_symmetry.space_group_name_H-M   'P 1'
#
loop_
_entity.id
_entity.type
_entity.pdbx_description
1 polymer ?
#
loop_
_entity_poly.entity_id
_entity_poly.type
_entity_poly.pdbx_seq_one_letter_code
_entity_poly.pdbx_strand_id
1 'polypeptide(L)'
;MARPPNSSQALLDAQLELWHHTFGYIKSMALKSAVDLRIPDAIHDHGCAATLSQIVTKVTLHPSKFQCLRRLMRVLTATGVFSVQHSEDGNEQVYGLTPASHLLVGNPNNMTPFLNLMLDRIIVSPFHDFSKWFQLELPDPSLFEWALHDSDDDKCVKILKNCKKAIPPRDKGGKVIIVDMVVGAAGQSNLKNNEVQALFDLFVMFVNGIERDEQDWKKIFCEAGFSDYKVTPVLGVGSIIEVYP
;
A
#
# COMPACT_ATOMS: atom_id res chain seq x y z
N MET A 1 -19.96 6.93 -31.63
CA MET A 1 -19.05 8.07 -31.32
C MET A 1 -19.77 9.02 -30.37
N ALA A 2 -19.29 9.19 -29.15
CA ALA A 2 -19.81 10.21 -28.24
C ALA A 2 -19.40 11.61 -28.73
N ARG A 3 -20.33 12.57 -28.65
CA ARG A 3 -20.11 13.96 -29.11
C ARG A 3 -19.20 14.68 -28.10
N PRO A 4 -18.21 15.48 -28.54
CA PRO A 4 -17.35 16.22 -27.61
C PRO A 4 -18.19 17.20 -26.77
N PRO A 5 -17.76 17.51 -25.53
CA PRO A 5 -18.49 18.41 -24.64
C PRO A 5 -18.64 19.79 -25.27
N ASN A 6 -19.90 20.23 -25.46
CA ASN A 6 -20.24 21.44 -26.21
C ASN A 6 -20.26 22.73 -25.35
N SER A 7 -19.86 22.68 -24.07
CA SER A 7 -19.85 23.84 -23.17
C SER A 7 -18.50 24.02 -22.47
N SER A 8 -18.13 25.28 -22.21
CA SER A 8 -16.86 25.62 -21.54
C SER A 8 -16.73 25.00 -20.15
N GLN A 9 -17.84 24.85 -19.41
CA GLN A 9 -17.84 24.23 -18.09
C GLN A 9 -17.58 22.72 -18.19
N ALA A 10 -18.24 22.02 -19.13
CA ALA A 10 -18.03 20.60 -19.33
C ALA A 10 -16.58 20.27 -19.76
N LEU A 11 -15.93 21.18 -20.49
CA LEU A 11 -14.50 21.07 -20.81
C LEU A 11 -13.61 21.21 -19.56
N LEU A 12 -13.90 22.17 -18.68
CA LEU A 12 -13.16 22.35 -17.42
C LEU A 12 -13.32 21.15 -16.49
N ASP A 13 -14.53 20.61 -16.37
CA ASP A 13 -14.81 19.43 -15.54
C ASP A 13 -14.07 18.20 -16.07
N ALA A 14 -14.07 17.99 -17.40
CA ALA A 14 -13.29 16.92 -18.04
C ALA A 14 -11.78 17.10 -17.86
N GLN A 15 -11.26 18.33 -17.92
CA GLN A 15 -9.85 18.61 -17.64
C GLN A 15 -9.48 18.28 -16.19
N LEU A 16 -10.34 18.67 -15.24
CA LEU A 16 -10.14 18.37 -13.83
C LEU A 16 -10.11 16.86 -13.58
N GLU A 17 -11.01 16.11 -14.21
CA GLU A 17 -11.04 14.64 -14.15
C GLU A 17 -9.74 14.03 -14.68
N LEU A 18 -9.24 14.48 -15.84
CA LEU A 18 -7.97 14.01 -16.39
C LEU A 18 -6.78 14.36 -15.50
N TRP A 19 -6.78 15.54 -14.86
CA TRP A 19 -5.75 15.94 -13.92
C TRP A 19 -5.74 15.09 -12.66
N HIS A 20 -6.91 14.71 -12.14
CA HIS A 20 -7.01 13.81 -10.99
C HIS A 20 -6.33 12.46 -11.24
N HIS A 21 -6.49 11.91 -12.44
CA HIS A 21 -5.84 10.67 -12.85
C HIS A 21 -4.35 10.87 -13.12
N THR A 22 -4.00 11.92 -13.89
CA THR A 22 -2.61 12.24 -14.26
C THR A 22 -1.72 12.45 -13.03
N PHE A 23 -2.22 13.14 -12.01
CA PHE A 23 -1.50 13.39 -10.77
C PHE A 23 -1.79 12.35 -9.68
N GLY A 24 -2.56 11.30 -9.98
CA GLY A 24 -2.94 10.24 -9.03
C GLY A 24 -1.72 9.56 -8.41
N TYR A 25 -0.70 9.24 -9.21
CA TYR A 25 0.53 8.60 -8.74
C TYR A 25 1.28 9.44 -7.68
N ILE A 26 1.17 10.77 -7.74
CA ILE A 26 1.80 11.67 -6.76
C ILE A 26 1.20 11.45 -5.38
N LYS A 27 -0.10 11.13 -5.28
CA LYS A 27 -0.76 10.79 -4.00
C LYS A 27 -0.12 9.54 -3.39
N SER A 28 0.09 8.50 -4.21
CA SER A 28 0.73 7.26 -3.77
C SER A 28 2.17 7.49 -3.32
N MET A 29 2.94 8.26 -4.08
CA MET A 29 4.34 8.58 -3.73
C MET A 29 4.45 9.49 -2.51
N ALA A 30 3.50 10.40 -2.31
CA ALA A 30 3.41 11.21 -1.10
C ALA A 30 3.13 10.33 0.13
N LEU A 31 2.19 9.38 0.02
CA LEU A 31 1.88 8.43 1.08
C LEU A 31 3.10 7.56 1.42
N LYS A 32 3.77 7.01 0.40
CA LYS A 32 5.02 6.27 0.56
C LYS A 32 6.08 7.10 1.29
N SER A 33 6.28 8.34 0.87
CA SER A 33 7.24 9.25 1.49
C SER A 33 6.93 9.52 2.96
N ALA A 34 5.65 9.64 3.33
CA ALA A 34 5.25 9.84 4.72
C ALA A 34 5.60 8.64 5.60
N VAL A 35 5.40 7.43 5.08
CA VAL A 35 5.77 6.17 5.73
C VAL A 35 7.29 6.05 5.85
N ASP A 36 8.03 6.26 4.76
CA ASP A 36 9.51 6.20 4.73
C ASP A 36 10.14 7.20 5.72
N LEU A 37 9.58 8.41 5.82
CA LEU A 37 10.02 9.44 6.75
C LEU A 37 9.51 9.24 8.18
N ARG A 38 8.66 8.24 8.43
CA ARG A 38 8.03 7.96 9.73
C ARG A 38 7.21 9.14 10.28
N ILE A 39 6.55 9.89 9.40
CA ILE A 39 5.68 11.00 9.79
C ILE A 39 4.50 10.54 10.68
N PRO A 40 3.80 9.41 10.40
CA PRO A 40 2.73 8.94 11.28
C PRO A 40 3.22 8.71 12.72
N ASP A 41 4.36 8.04 12.88
CA ASP A 41 4.98 7.80 14.19
C ASP A 41 5.37 9.12 14.87
N ALA A 42 5.95 10.06 14.13
CA ALA A 42 6.34 11.36 14.66
C ALA A 42 5.15 12.17 15.20
N ILE A 43 3.98 12.11 14.55
CA ILE A 43 2.76 12.75 15.02
C ILE A 43 2.18 11.98 16.21
N HIS A 44 2.19 10.65 16.16
CA HIS A 44 1.71 9.81 17.26
C HIS A 44 2.49 10.06 18.56
N ASP A 45 3.82 10.12 18.48
CA ASP A 45 4.73 10.38 19.61
C ASP A 45 4.49 11.73 20.30
N HIS A 46 3.82 12.68 19.61
CA HIS A 46 3.44 13.99 20.15
C HIS A 46 1.99 14.03 20.67
N GLY A 47 1.34 12.88 20.86
CA GLY A 47 -0.04 12.81 21.36
C GLY A 47 -1.10 12.93 20.26
N CYS A 48 -0.81 12.37 19.07
CA CYS A 48 -1.68 12.32 17.89
C CYS A 48 -1.96 13.67 17.18
N ALA A 49 -1.32 14.75 17.61
CA ALA A 49 -1.33 16.05 16.95
C ALA A 49 0.05 16.70 17.06
N ALA A 50 0.58 17.24 15.96
CA ALA A 50 1.90 17.87 15.94
C ALA A 50 2.00 19.00 14.92
N THR A 51 2.79 20.03 15.23
CA THR A 51 3.15 21.09 14.29
C THR A 51 4.27 20.63 13.36
N LEU A 52 4.51 21.39 12.27
CA LEU A 52 5.59 21.06 11.34
C LEU A 52 6.97 21.06 12.04
N SER A 53 7.19 21.99 12.97
CA SER A 53 8.44 22.09 13.72
C SER A 53 8.66 20.87 14.60
N GLN A 54 7.61 20.41 15.29
CA GLN A 54 7.63 19.17 16.09
C GLN A 54 7.91 17.93 15.24
N ILE A 55 7.23 17.79 14.09
CA ILE A 55 7.47 16.67 13.16
C ILE A 55 8.94 16.63 12.71
N VAL A 56 9.51 17.77 12.31
CA VAL A 56 10.90 17.88 11.85
C VAL A 56 11.91 17.42 12.91
N THR A 57 11.60 17.53 14.21
CA THR A 57 12.51 17.04 15.27
C THR A 57 12.65 15.51 15.31
N LYS A 58 11.69 14.78 14.73
CA LYS A 58 11.63 13.30 14.76
C LYS A 58 11.96 12.66 13.42
N VAL A 59 11.85 13.40 12.32
CA VAL A 59 12.10 12.88 10.97
C VAL A 59 13.48 13.30 10.47
N THR A 60 14.16 12.39 9.76
CA THR A 60 15.46 12.68 9.16
C THR A 60 15.26 13.44 7.85
N LEU A 61 15.43 14.76 7.88
CA LEU A 61 15.31 15.64 6.72
C LEU A 61 16.51 16.58 6.60
N HIS A 62 16.94 16.85 5.36
CA HIS A 62 17.94 17.87 5.11
C HIS A 62 17.36 19.28 5.37
N PRO A 63 18.07 20.20 6.05
CA PRO A 63 17.54 21.52 6.41
C PRO A 63 16.99 22.34 5.24
N SER A 64 17.62 22.25 4.06
CA SER A 64 17.14 22.94 2.85
C SER A 64 15.78 22.44 2.32
N LYS A 65 15.26 21.32 2.85
CA LYS A 65 13.99 20.70 2.45
C LYS A 65 12.88 20.88 3.48
N PHE A 66 13.13 21.54 4.61
CA PHE A 66 12.10 21.78 5.64
C PHE A 66 10.87 22.50 5.07
N GLN A 67 11.07 23.47 4.17
CA GLN A 67 9.97 24.16 3.49
C GLN A 67 9.21 23.25 2.50
N CYS A 68 9.86 22.22 1.96
CA CYS A 68 9.22 21.24 1.08
C CYS A 68 8.29 20.30 1.86
N LEU A 69 8.59 20.00 3.13
CA LEU A 69 7.75 19.14 3.97
C LEU A 69 6.32 19.69 4.09
N ARG A 70 6.16 21.02 4.19
CA ARG A 70 4.84 21.66 4.21
C ARG A 70 4.02 21.34 2.96
N ARG A 71 4.66 21.27 1.78
CA ARG A 71 3.99 20.92 0.52
C ARG A 71 3.57 19.45 0.49
N LEU A 72 4.42 18.56 0.98
CA LEU A 72 4.09 17.14 1.16
C LEU A 72 2.89 16.96 2.09
N MET A 73 2.92 17.60 3.27
CA MET A 73 1.83 17.55 4.23
C MET A 73 0.53 18.09 3.65
N ARG A 74 0.58 19.16 2.85
CA ARG A 74 -0.61 19.70 2.17
C ARG A 74 -1.28 18.68 1.25
N VAL A 75 -0.50 17.90 0.50
CA VAL A 75 -1.06 16.82 -0.34
C VAL A 75 -1.74 15.79 0.55
N LEU A 76 -1.04 15.31 1.58
CA LEU A 76 -1.54 14.25 2.46
C LEU A 76 -2.78 14.68 3.26
N THR A 77 -2.89 15.95 3.61
CA THR A 77 -4.09 16.49 4.27
C THR A 77 -5.23 16.69 3.28
N ALA A 78 -4.94 17.16 2.06
CA ALA A 78 -5.96 17.32 1.02
C ALA A 78 -6.54 15.98 0.54
N THR A 79 -5.77 14.90 0.64
CA THR A 79 -6.22 13.53 0.34
C THR A 79 -6.79 12.79 1.56
N GLY A 80 -6.94 13.47 2.71
CA GLY A 80 -7.55 12.90 3.92
C GLY A 80 -6.68 11.90 4.69
N VAL A 81 -5.41 11.73 4.33
CA VAL A 81 -4.47 10.86 5.06
C VAL A 81 -4.16 11.46 6.43
N PHE A 82 -3.97 12.76 6.51
CA PHE A 82 -3.86 13.49 7.78
C PHE A 82 -4.94 14.57 7.87
N SER A 83 -5.23 15.03 9.08
CA SER A 83 -6.04 16.23 9.30
C SER A 83 -5.14 17.44 9.50
N VAL A 84 -5.65 18.63 9.23
CA VAL A 84 -4.96 19.89 9.52
C VAL A 84 -5.94 20.86 10.15
N GLN A 85 -5.50 21.48 11.24
CA GLN A 85 -6.21 22.52 11.97
C GLN A 85 -5.25 23.69 12.20
N HIS A 86 -5.79 24.88 12.47
CA HIS A 86 -4.97 26.00 12.94
C HIS A 86 -4.87 25.92 14.46
N SER A 87 -3.72 26.27 15.02
CA SER A 87 -3.53 26.41 16.46
C SER A 87 -4.46 27.49 17.04
N GLU A 88 -4.70 27.44 18.36
CA GLU A 88 -5.59 28.40 19.05
C GLU A 88 -5.13 29.87 18.90
N ASP A 89 -3.84 30.09 18.73
CA ASP A 89 -3.21 31.40 18.45
C ASP A 89 -3.18 31.75 16.95
N GLY A 90 -3.65 30.86 16.07
CA GLY A 90 -3.76 31.04 14.61
C GLY A 90 -2.43 31.05 13.85
N ASN A 91 -1.30 30.87 14.54
CA ASN A 91 0.01 31.15 13.98
C ASN A 91 0.66 29.92 13.31
N GLU A 92 0.27 28.70 13.74
CA GLU A 92 0.82 27.44 13.24
C GLU A 92 -0.28 26.47 12.76
N GLN A 93 0.10 25.61 11.82
CA GLN A 93 -0.74 24.49 11.39
C GLN A 93 -0.42 23.27 12.26
N VAL A 94 -1.45 22.69 12.86
CA VAL A 94 -1.39 21.47 13.65
C VAL A 94 -1.91 20.32 12.80
N TYR A 95 -1.08 19.31 12.59
CA TYR A 95 -1.40 18.11 11.82
C TYR A 95 -1.81 16.98 12.77
N GLY A 96 -2.95 16.36 12.53
CA GLY A 96 -3.47 15.26 13.35
C GLY A 96 -3.60 13.97 12.57
N LEU A 97 -3.49 12.84 13.26
CA LEU A 97 -3.80 11.53 12.69
C LEU A 97 -5.30 11.40 12.38
N THR A 98 -5.63 10.82 11.23
CA THR A 98 -7.00 10.40 10.87
C THR A 98 -7.12 8.88 11.08
N PRO A 99 -8.32 8.28 10.97
CA PRO A 99 -8.44 6.81 10.99
C PRO A 99 -7.54 6.12 9.95
N ALA A 100 -7.32 6.75 8.78
CA ALA A 100 -6.47 6.20 7.73
C ALA A 100 -4.98 6.22 8.13
N SER A 101 -4.45 7.34 8.64
CA SER A 101 -3.04 7.41 9.08
C SER A 101 -2.77 6.67 10.37
N HIS A 102 -3.77 6.42 11.23
CA HIS A 102 -3.60 5.53 12.39
C HIS A 102 -3.24 4.10 12.00
N LEU A 103 -3.72 3.61 10.84
CA LEU A 103 -3.34 2.30 10.32
C LEU A 103 -1.85 2.22 9.95
N LEU A 104 -1.12 3.32 9.96
CA LEU A 104 0.32 3.37 9.64
C LEU A 104 1.20 3.36 10.89
N VAL A 105 0.60 3.54 12.07
CA VAL A 105 1.31 3.57 13.36
C VAL A 105 1.23 2.20 14.02
N GLY A 106 2.28 1.77 14.71
CA GLY A 106 2.48 0.43 15.29
C GLY A 106 1.27 -0.17 16.03
N ASN A 107 0.39 -0.82 15.28
CA ASN A 107 -0.81 -1.51 15.75
C ASN A 107 -0.93 -2.91 15.11
N PRO A 108 -1.75 -3.84 15.63
CA PRO A 108 -1.89 -5.20 15.09
C PRO A 108 -2.42 -5.30 13.65
N ASN A 109 -2.96 -4.20 13.12
CA ASN A 109 -3.50 -4.07 11.77
C ASN A 109 -2.69 -3.05 10.95
N ASN A 110 -1.39 -2.90 11.25
CA ASN A 110 -0.53 -1.93 10.59
C ASN A 110 -0.42 -2.23 9.09
N MET A 111 -0.85 -1.29 8.25
CA MET A 111 -0.87 -1.38 6.79
C MET A 111 0.46 -0.93 6.14
N THR A 112 1.41 -0.43 6.91
CA THR A 112 2.74 0.00 6.43
C THR A 112 3.44 -1.06 5.58
N PRO A 113 3.50 -2.35 5.99
CA PRO A 113 4.18 -3.36 5.17
C PRO A 113 3.48 -3.60 3.83
N PHE A 114 2.15 -3.62 3.81
CA PHE A 114 1.36 -3.75 2.58
C PHE A 114 1.61 -2.56 1.65
N LEU A 115 1.58 -1.33 2.17
CA LEU A 115 1.87 -0.14 1.37
C LEU A 115 3.29 -0.15 0.83
N ASN A 116 4.28 -0.55 1.62
CA ASN A 116 5.66 -0.64 1.18
C ASN A 116 5.83 -1.67 0.06
N LEU A 117 5.15 -2.82 0.13
CA LEU A 117 5.18 -3.82 -0.94
C LEU A 117 4.51 -3.29 -2.21
N MET A 118 3.28 -2.79 -2.11
CA MET A 118 2.50 -2.32 -3.27
C MET A 118 3.12 -1.10 -3.95
N LEU A 119 3.83 -0.27 -3.20
CA LEU A 119 4.50 0.92 -3.71
C LEU A 119 6.01 0.69 -3.94
N ASP A 120 6.47 -0.56 -3.85
CA ASP A 120 7.83 -0.93 -4.21
C ASP A 120 8.04 -0.85 -5.73
N ARG A 121 9.28 -0.61 -6.14
CA ARG A 121 9.61 -0.14 -7.47
C ARG A 121 9.38 -1.13 -8.60
N ILE A 122 9.90 -2.35 -8.63
CA ILE A 122 9.26 -3.44 -7.92
C ILE A 122 7.92 -3.73 -8.60
N ILE A 123 6.87 -3.69 -7.78
CA ILE A 123 5.47 -3.81 -8.19
C ILE A 123 5.01 -2.70 -9.16
N VAL A 124 5.50 -1.47 -9.01
CA VAL A 124 5.00 -0.31 -9.77
C VAL A 124 5.57 -0.19 -11.19
N SER A 125 6.82 -0.63 -11.42
CA SER A 125 7.50 -0.48 -12.71
C SER A 125 6.76 -1.16 -13.88
N PRO A 126 6.21 -2.39 -13.72
CA PRO A 126 5.34 -3.01 -14.71
C PRO A 126 4.27 -2.13 -15.34
N PHE A 127 3.61 -1.31 -14.52
CA PHE A 127 2.49 -0.48 -14.96
C PHE A 127 2.90 0.59 -15.98
N HIS A 128 4.19 0.89 -16.11
CA HIS A 128 4.69 1.86 -17.09
C HIS A 128 4.65 1.32 -18.53
N ASP A 129 4.76 0.00 -18.70
CA ASP A 129 4.74 -0.66 -20.00
C ASP A 129 3.41 -1.39 -20.26
N PHE A 130 2.36 -1.04 -19.51
CA PHE A 130 1.09 -1.75 -19.54
C PHE A 130 0.41 -1.73 -20.92
N SER A 131 0.55 -0.64 -21.66
CA SER A 131 0.04 -0.55 -23.03
C SER A 131 0.72 -1.54 -23.99
N LYS A 132 2.03 -1.81 -23.79
CA LYS A 132 2.77 -2.78 -24.61
C LYS A 132 2.33 -4.21 -24.28
N TRP A 133 2.03 -4.50 -23.01
CA TRP A 133 1.52 -5.80 -22.59
C TRP A 133 0.22 -6.18 -23.32
N PHE A 134 -0.70 -5.23 -23.53
CA PHE A 134 -1.91 -5.47 -24.34
C PHE A 134 -1.65 -5.66 -25.85
N GLN A 135 -0.49 -5.22 -26.34
CA GLN A 135 -0.19 -5.18 -27.78
C GLN A 135 0.68 -6.36 -28.24
N LEU A 136 1.36 -7.02 -27.32
CA LEU A 136 2.34 -8.06 -27.62
C LEU A 136 1.87 -9.41 -27.08
N GLU A 137 1.84 -10.43 -27.94
CA GLU A 137 1.91 -11.82 -27.48
C GLU A 137 3.31 -12.05 -26.92
N LEU A 138 3.51 -11.81 -25.62
CA LEU A 138 4.77 -12.13 -24.95
C LEU A 138 4.86 -13.66 -24.79
N PRO A 139 5.99 -14.31 -25.15
CA PRO A 139 6.18 -15.73 -24.87
C PRO A 139 6.24 -15.97 -23.35
N ASP A 140 5.76 -17.13 -22.91
CA ASP A 140 5.84 -17.56 -21.51
C ASP A 140 7.32 -17.57 -21.02
N PRO A 141 7.62 -17.05 -19.82
CA PRO A 141 6.79 -16.22 -18.95
C PRO A 141 7.05 -14.72 -19.15
N SER A 142 5.96 -13.94 -19.09
CA SER A 142 6.00 -12.48 -19.21
C SER A 142 6.85 -11.82 -18.11
N LEU A 143 7.27 -10.57 -18.34
CA LEU A 143 8.09 -9.72 -17.46
C LEU A 143 7.55 -9.55 -16.00
N PHE A 144 6.43 -10.19 -15.68
CA PHE A 144 5.54 -9.93 -14.55
C PHE A 144 5.31 -11.12 -13.61
N GLU A 145 5.93 -12.29 -13.86
CA GLU A 145 5.93 -13.38 -12.89
C GLU A 145 6.81 -13.04 -11.67
N TRP A 146 6.20 -12.48 -10.63
CA TRP A 146 6.86 -12.14 -9.36
C TRP A 146 6.91 -13.33 -8.40
N ALA A 147 7.86 -13.30 -7.46
CA ALA A 147 8.47 -14.45 -6.76
C ALA A 147 7.58 -15.45 -5.96
N LEU A 148 6.25 -15.38 -6.00
CA LEU A 148 5.35 -16.45 -5.52
C LEU A 148 4.61 -17.17 -6.66
N HIS A 149 4.91 -16.79 -7.90
CA HIS A 149 4.30 -17.26 -9.15
C HIS A 149 4.79 -18.64 -9.61
N ASP A 150 5.27 -19.49 -8.71
CA ASP A 150 5.61 -20.86 -9.07
C ASP A 150 4.51 -21.78 -8.55
N SER A 151 3.80 -22.39 -9.49
CA SER A 151 2.74 -23.39 -9.35
C SER A 151 3.19 -24.70 -8.67
N ASP A 152 4.29 -24.63 -7.92
CA ASP A 152 4.91 -25.72 -7.18
C ASP A 152 5.04 -25.31 -5.71
N ASP A 153 4.20 -25.91 -4.87
CA ASP A 153 4.22 -25.72 -3.43
C ASP A 153 5.63 -25.97 -2.85
N ASP A 154 6.45 -26.86 -3.46
CA ASP A 154 7.81 -27.13 -3.01
C ASP A 154 8.72 -25.90 -3.13
N LYS A 155 8.52 -25.09 -4.16
CA LYS A 155 9.25 -23.83 -4.34
C LYS A 155 8.77 -22.76 -3.37
N CYS A 156 7.45 -22.66 -3.13
CA CYS A 156 6.89 -21.78 -2.10
C CYS A 156 7.48 -22.12 -0.73
N VAL A 157 7.49 -23.41 -0.37
CA VAL A 157 8.11 -23.91 0.86
C VAL A 157 9.60 -23.58 0.92
N LYS A 158 10.33 -23.72 -0.19
CA LYS A 158 11.77 -23.39 -0.25
C LYS A 158 12.04 -21.90 -0.04
N ILE A 159 11.25 -21.03 -0.66
CA ILE A 159 11.33 -19.57 -0.47
C ILE A 159 11.03 -19.23 0.99
N LEU A 160 9.93 -19.75 1.53
CA LEU A 160 9.51 -19.50 2.91
C LEU A 160 10.52 -20.04 3.92
N LYS A 161 11.16 -21.19 3.68
CA LYS A 161 12.29 -21.68 4.49
C LYS A 161 13.47 -20.71 4.49
N ASN A 162 13.76 -20.07 3.37
CA ASN A 162 14.83 -19.06 3.29
C ASN A 162 14.42 -17.77 4.00
N CYS A 163 13.18 -17.30 3.85
CA CYS A 163 12.65 -16.16 4.59
C CYS A 163 12.70 -16.42 6.10
N LYS A 164 12.31 -17.62 6.56
CA LYS A 164 12.38 -18.02 7.97
C LYS A 164 13.79 -17.88 8.55
N LYS A 165 14.82 -18.24 7.78
CA LYS A 165 16.23 -18.11 8.19
C LYS A 165 16.71 -16.65 8.23
N ALA A 166 16.09 -15.76 7.44
CA ALA A 166 16.48 -14.36 7.33
C ALA A 166 15.80 -13.45 8.36
N ILE A 167 14.70 -13.89 8.97
CA ILE A 167 13.96 -13.11 9.98
C ILE A 167 14.44 -13.44 11.40
N PRO A 168 14.36 -12.47 12.34
CA PRO A 168 14.65 -12.75 13.75
C PRO A 168 13.59 -13.67 14.39
N PRO A 169 13.82 -14.15 15.62
CA PRO A 169 12.79 -14.84 16.42
C PRO A 169 11.52 -13.99 16.66
N ARG A 170 10.39 -14.65 16.94
CA ARG A 170 9.07 -14.01 17.12
C ARG A 170 9.06 -12.97 18.24
N ASP A 171 9.74 -13.22 19.36
CA ASP A 171 9.89 -12.31 20.50
C ASP A 171 10.66 -11.02 20.14
N LYS A 172 11.42 -11.04 19.05
CA LYS A 172 12.12 -9.87 18.47
C LYS A 172 11.38 -9.28 17.28
N GLY A 173 10.11 -9.64 17.08
CA GLY A 173 9.26 -9.11 16.01
C GLY A 173 9.40 -9.79 14.65
N GLY A 174 10.04 -10.96 14.60
CA GLY A 174 10.17 -11.72 13.35
C GLY A 174 8.85 -12.20 12.78
N LYS A 175 8.57 -11.84 11.53
CA LYS A 175 7.43 -12.34 10.76
C LYS A 175 7.72 -12.23 9.26
N VAL A 176 7.13 -13.12 8.48
CA VAL A 176 7.01 -12.97 7.02
C VAL A 176 5.64 -12.41 6.72
N ILE A 177 5.57 -11.46 5.79
CA ILE A 177 4.31 -10.87 5.34
C ILE A 177 4.10 -11.29 3.89
N ILE A 178 3.02 -12.00 3.66
CA ILE A 178 2.57 -12.43 2.33
C ILE A 178 1.32 -11.61 2.02
N VAL A 179 1.26 -11.09 0.80
CA VAL A 179 0.09 -10.40 0.28
C VAL A 179 -0.40 -11.22 -0.89
N ASP A 180 -1.51 -11.91 -0.70
CA ASP A 180 -2.10 -12.78 -1.72
C ASP A 180 -3.61 -12.88 -1.54
N MET A 181 -4.31 -13.37 -2.56
CA MET A 181 -5.71 -13.74 -2.45
C MET A 181 -5.83 -15.04 -1.65
N VAL A 182 -6.74 -15.06 -0.68
CA VAL A 182 -7.08 -16.27 0.07
C VAL A 182 -8.55 -16.55 -0.15
N VAL A 183 -8.85 -17.63 -0.87
CA VAL A 183 -10.22 -18.01 -1.22
C VAL A 183 -11.02 -18.22 0.06
N GLY A 184 -12.17 -17.55 0.17
CA GLY A 184 -13.06 -17.64 1.33
C GLY A 184 -12.64 -16.82 2.57
N ALA A 185 -11.43 -16.23 2.58
CA ALA A 185 -11.02 -15.31 3.65
C ALA A 185 -11.59 -13.89 3.49
N ALA A 186 -12.06 -13.56 2.28
CA ALA A 186 -12.81 -12.33 2.05
C ALA A 186 -14.06 -12.32 2.95
N GLY A 187 -14.02 -11.52 4.02
CA GLY A 187 -15.25 -11.14 4.71
C GLY A 187 -16.20 -10.54 3.69
N GLN A 188 -17.51 -10.73 3.84
CA GLN A 188 -18.53 -10.09 3.01
C GLN A 188 -18.31 -8.57 3.03
N SER A 189 -17.47 -8.06 2.13
CA SER A 189 -17.09 -6.66 2.12
C SER A 189 -18.25 -5.93 1.48
N ASN A 190 -19.18 -5.46 2.31
CA ASN A 190 -20.21 -4.48 1.92
C ASN A 190 -19.60 -3.12 1.52
N LEU A 191 -18.27 -3.03 1.37
CA LEU A 191 -17.55 -1.86 0.89
C LEU A 191 -17.74 -1.71 -0.62
N LYS A 192 -18.79 -0.98 -1.00
CA LYS A 192 -19.08 -0.56 -2.38
C LYS A 192 -18.13 0.55 -2.81
N ASN A 193 -16.83 0.26 -2.97
CA ASN A 193 -15.92 1.17 -3.66
C ASN A 193 -15.45 0.54 -4.98
N ASN A 194 -16.28 0.72 -6.00
CA ASN A 194 -16.09 0.14 -7.35
C ASN A 194 -14.75 0.55 -7.97
N GLU A 195 -14.23 1.75 -7.65
CA GLU A 195 -12.96 2.23 -8.18
C GLU A 195 -11.80 1.41 -7.62
N VAL A 196 -11.73 1.23 -6.29
CA VAL A 196 -10.64 0.47 -5.68
C VAL A 196 -10.70 -1.01 -6.06
N GLN A 197 -11.91 -1.56 -6.19
CA GLN A 197 -12.10 -2.92 -6.70
C GLN A 197 -11.58 -3.04 -8.15
N ALA A 198 -11.96 -2.14 -9.05
CA ALA A 198 -11.48 -2.16 -10.43
C ALA A 198 -9.95 -1.98 -10.55
N LEU A 199 -9.35 -1.13 -9.72
CA LEU A 199 -7.90 -0.99 -9.65
C LEU A 199 -7.21 -2.28 -9.16
N PHE A 200 -7.82 -2.97 -8.20
CA PHE A 200 -7.33 -4.24 -7.70
C PHE A 200 -7.49 -5.37 -8.73
N ASP A 201 -8.63 -5.42 -9.45
CA ASP A 201 -8.87 -6.35 -10.56
C ASP A 201 -7.81 -6.19 -11.65
N LEU A 202 -7.45 -4.94 -11.98
CA LEU A 202 -6.37 -4.66 -12.90
C LEU A 202 -5.01 -5.11 -12.37
N PHE A 203 -4.75 -4.96 -11.07
CA PHE A 203 -3.52 -5.41 -10.43
C PHE A 203 -3.39 -6.94 -10.44
N VAL A 204 -4.47 -7.68 -10.14
CA VAL A 204 -4.41 -9.17 -10.12
C VAL A 204 -4.21 -9.78 -11.50
N MET A 205 -4.53 -9.08 -12.59
CA MET A 205 -4.14 -9.53 -13.94
C MET A 205 -2.62 -9.68 -14.12
N PHE A 206 -1.82 -8.96 -13.33
CA PHE A 206 -0.36 -9.09 -13.31
C PHE A 206 0.14 -10.16 -12.33
N VAL A 207 -0.75 -10.64 -11.46
CA VAL A 207 -0.47 -11.66 -10.45
C VAL A 207 -1.24 -12.90 -10.88
N ASN A 208 -0.82 -13.50 -12.00
CA ASN A 208 -1.50 -14.66 -12.58
C ASN A 208 -1.15 -15.94 -11.79
N GLY A 209 -1.63 -16.02 -10.55
CA GLY A 209 -1.34 -17.11 -9.61
C GLY A 209 -2.43 -18.18 -9.55
N ILE A 210 -2.10 -19.30 -8.90
CA ILE A 210 -3.09 -20.25 -8.41
C ILE A 210 -3.78 -19.60 -7.21
N GLU A 211 -5.10 -19.45 -7.27
CA GLU A 211 -5.90 -19.08 -6.10
C GLU A 211 -5.80 -20.20 -5.05
N ARG A 212 -5.24 -19.87 -3.89
CA ARG A 212 -5.11 -20.81 -2.76
C ARG A 212 -6.14 -20.47 -1.70
N ASP A 213 -6.76 -21.49 -1.12
CA ASP A 213 -7.57 -21.29 0.08
C ASP A 213 -6.68 -21.25 1.34
N GLU A 214 -7.28 -21.00 2.50
CA GLU A 214 -6.54 -20.94 3.75
C GLU A 214 -5.88 -22.29 4.11
N GLN A 215 -6.45 -23.41 3.67
CA GLN A 215 -5.98 -24.76 3.98
C GLN A 215 -4.72 -25.09 3.17
N ASP A 216 -4.68 -24.69 1.90
CA ASP A 216 -3.48 -24.76 1.05
C ASP A 216 -2.33 -23.96 1.66
N TRP A 217 -2.60 -22.70 2.04
CA TRP A 217 -1.60 -21.84 2.70
C TRP A 217 -1.09 -22.43 4.01
N LYS A 218 -2.00 -22.96 4.83
CA LYS A 218 -1.64 -23.61 6.10
C LYS A 218 -0.69 -24.79 5.87
N LYS A 219 -0.92 -25.62 4.86
CA LYS A 219 -0.03 -26.75 4.52
C LYS A 219 1.37 -26.25 4.17
N ILE A 220 1.48 -25.25 3.31
CA ILE A 220 2.74 -24.64 2.90
C ILE A 220 3.50 -24.06 4.12
N PHE A 221 2.83 -23.35 5.02
CA PHE A 221 3.47 -22.79 6.22
C PHE A 221 4.00 -23.88 7.16
N CYS A 222 3.21 -24.94 7.37
CA CYS A 222 3.63 -26.09 8.16
C CYS A 222 4.87 -26.75 7.58
N GLU A 223 4.90 -26.98 6.26
CA GLU A 223 6.03 -27.60 5.57
C GLU A 223 7.28 -26.71 5.53
N ALA A 224 7.09 -25.39 5.49
CA ALA A 224 8.15 -24.40 5.66
C ALA A 224 8.65 -24.27 7.11
N GLY A 225 7.94 -24.90 8.06
CA GLY A 225 8.30 -25.03 9.46
C GLY A 225 7.87 -23.86 10.32
N PHE A 226 6.95 -22.98 9.88
CA PHE A 226 6.43 -21.88 10.68
C PHE A 226 5.51 -22.40 11.81
N SER A 227 5.42 -21.64 12.90
CA SER A 227 4.71 -22.07 14.11
C SER A 227 3.25 -21.60 14.15
N ASP A 228 2.94 -20.49 13.49
CA ASP A 228 1.65 -19.81 13.59
C ASP A 228 1.47 -18.86 12.39
N TYR A 229 0.23 -18.49 12.08
CA TYR A 229 -0.09 -17.51 11.05
C TYR A 229 -1.39 -16.75 11.38
N LYS A 230 -1.50 -15.54 10.84
CA LYS A 230 -2.71 -14.71 10.93
C LYS A 230 -3.09 -14.22 9.54
N VAL A 231 -4.30 -14.55 9.10
CA VAL A 231 -4.89 -13.99 7.87
C VAL A 231 -5.74 -12.79 8.25
N THR A 232 -5.46 -11.65 7.61
CA THR A 232 -6.24 -10.42 7.76
C THR A 232 -6.81 -10.06 6.39
N PRO A 233 -8.14 -10.09 6.19
CA PRO A 233 -8.73 -9.65 4.94
C PRO A 233 -8.44 -8.17 4.73
N VAL A 234 -8.07 -7.79 3.50
CA VAL A 234 -7.92 -6.39 3.10
C VAL A 234 -8.99 -6.02 2.07
N LEU A 235 -9.06 -4.75 1.71
CA LEU A 235 -10.09 -4.24 0.81
C LEU A 235 -9.97 -4.90 -0.58
N GLY A 236 -11.08 -5.40 -1.12
CA GLY A 236 -11.11 -6.20 -2.35
C GLY A 236 -11.11 -7.70 -2.05
N VAL A 237 -10.43 -8.49 -2.89
CA VAL A 237 -10.28 -9.96 -2.73
C VAL A 237 -8.91 -10.35 -2.11
N GLY A 238 -8.04 -9.38 -1.85
CA GLY A 238 -6.73 -9.61 -1.26
C GLY A 238 -6.77 -9.90 0.25
N SER A 239 -5.74 -10.58 0.75
CA SER A 239 -5.49 -10.81 2.16
C SER A 239 -4.02 -10.52 2.51
N ILE A 240 -3.78 -10.03 3.73
CA ILE A 240 -2.45 -9.99 4.33
C ILE A 240 -2.32 -11.23 5.21
N ILE A 241 -1.32 -12.06 4.94
CA ILE A 241 -0.97 -13.22 5.76
C ILE A 241 0.33 -12.92 6.49
N GLU A 242 0.25 -12.82 7.81
CA GLU A 242 1.42 -12.71 8.68
C GLU A 242 1.80 -14.12 9.15
N VAL A 243 3.01 -14.57 8.84
CA VAL A 243 3.51 -15.92 9.18
C VAL A 243 4.64 -15.82 10.18
N TYR A 244 4.58 -16.59 11.28
CA TYR A 244 5.45 -16.46 12.44
C TYR A 244 6.40 -17.67 12.60
N PRO A 245 7.71 -17.43 12.81
CA PRO A 245 8.72 -18.50 12.86
C PRO A 245 8.57 -19.47 14.02
#